data_AF-A0A936LQT9-F1
#
_entry.id   AF-A0A936LQT9-F1
#
_cell.length_a   1.000
_cell.length_b   1.000
_cell.length_c   1.000
_cell.angle_alpha   90.00
_cell.angle_beta   90.00
_cell.angle_gamma   90.00
#
_symmetry.space_group_name_H-M   'P 1'
#
loop_
_entity.id
_entity.type
_entity.pdbx_description
1 polymer ?
#
loop_
_entity_poly.entity_id
_entity_poly.type
_entity_poly.pdbx_seq_one_letter_code
_entity_poly.pdbx_strand_id
1 'polypeptide(L)' 'MINYMKFIFTLILVILVVSNDIFAQCPMCRMAAESNLESGGSAGKGLNTGILYLLAIPYLMVFVLAMIWRKHRSRLAKN' A
#
# COMPACT_ATOMS: atom_id res chain seq x y z
N MET A 1 2.33 1.37 -28.72
CA MET A 1 1.37 1.22 -27.60
C MET A 1 1.46 -0.16 -26.92
N ILE A 2 1.46 -1.25 -27.69
CA ILE A 2 1.55 -2.64 -27.18
C ILE A 2 2.78 -2.92 -26.29
N ASN A 3 3.95 -2.35 -26.60
CA ASN A 3 5.15 -2.53 -25.77
C ASN A 3 5.07 -1.86 -24.39
N TYR A 4 4.36 -0.73 -24.28
CA TYR A 4 4.18 -0.03 -22.99
C TYR A 4 3.24 -0.80 -22.07
N MET A 5 2.17 -1.38 -22.63
CA MET A 5 1.23 -2.21 -21.87
C MET A 5 1.92 -3.46 -21.32
N LYS A 6 2.77 -4.10 -22.13
CA LYS A 6 3.60 -5.25 -21.71
C LYS A 6 4.60 -4.85 -20.63
N PHE A 7 5.25 -3.70 -20.77
CA PHE A 7 6.19 -3.18 -19.77
C PHE A 7 5.51 -2.92 -18.42
N ILE A 8 4.35 -2.27 -18.43
CA ILE A 8 3.54 -2.04 -17.22
C ILE A 8 3.10 -3.36 -16.59
N PHE A 9 2.64 -4.30 -17.40
CA PHE A 9 2.22 -5.62 -16.91
C PHE A 9 3.37 -6.39 -16.27
N THR A 10 4.53 -6.43 -16.92
CA THR A 10 5.74 -7.07 -16.38
C THR A 10 6.20 -6.38 -15.09
N LEU A 11 6.16 -5.05 -15.02
CA LEU A 11 6.53 -4.30 -13.82
C LEU A 11 5.62 -4.64 -12.63
N ILE A 12 4.31 -4.72 -12.86
CA ILE A 12 3.32 -5.13 -11.84
C ILE A 12 3.62 -6.55 -11.35
N LEU A 13 3.92 -7.47 -12.27
CA LEU A 13 4.21 -8.86 -11.96
C LEU A 13 5.48 -9.01 -11.13
N VAL A 14 6.53 -8.24 -11.44
CA VAL A 14 7.77 -8.19 -10.65
C VAL A 14 7.52 -7.65 -9.24
N ILE A 15 6.74 -6.58 -9.09
CA ILE A 15 6.40 -6.02 -7.76
C ILE A 15 5.66 -7.04 -6.89
N LEU A 16 4.75 -7.83 -7.48
CA LEU A 16 3.99 -8.87 -6.78
C LEU A 16 4.84 -10.09 -6.37
N VAL A 17 5.92 -10.39 -7.11
CA VAL A 17 6.84 -11.49 -6.77
C VAL A 17 7.90 -11.05 -5.76
N VAL A 18 8.30 -9.78 -5.77
CA VAL A 18 9.30 -9.21 -4.85
C VAL A 18 8.68 -8.83 -3.50
N SER A 19 7.36 -8.87 -3.34
CA SER A 19 6.68 -8.60 -2.06
C SER A 19 6.78 -9.74 -1.03
N ASN A 20 7.89 -10.47 -1.02
CA ASN A 20 8.17 -11.43 0.05
C ASN A 20 8.83 -10.67 1.20
N ASP A 21 8.10 -10.65 2.32
CA ASP A 21 8.39 -9.94 3.55
C ASP A 21 8.42 -8.41 3.43
N ILE A 22 7.30 -7.79 3.80
CA ILE A 22 7.23 -6.37 4.16
C ILE A 22 7.99 -6.22 5.48
N PHE A 23 9.32 -6.34 5.45
CA PHE A 23 10.21 -5.94 6.53
C PHE A 23 9.95 -4.45 6.74
N ALA A 24 9.46 -4.07 7.92
CA ALA A 24 9.30 -2.67 8.29
C ALA A 24 10.57 -1.89 7.94
N GLN A 25 10.45 -0.79 7.20
CA GLN A 25 11.59 -0.02 6.66
C GLN A 25 12.49 0.64 7.72
N CYS A 26 12.22 0.41 9.01
CA CYS A 26 13.08 0.80 10.12
C CYS A 26 13.44 -0.46 10.93
N PRO A 27 14.63 -1.06 10.73
CA PRO A 27 15.06 -2.24 11.51
C PRO A 27 15.09 -1.95 13.03
N MET A 28 15.30 -0.69 13.42
CA MET A 28 15.23 -0.24 14.82
C MET A 28 13.81 -0.30 15.41
N CYS A 29 12.79 0.13 14.67
CA CYS A 29 11.41 0.10 15.15
C CYS A 29 10.88 -1.34 15.27
N ARG A 30 11.33 -2.22 14.38
CA ARG A 30 11.02 -3.65 14.43
C ARG A 30 11.70 -4.32 15.63
N MET A 31 12.99 -4.10 15.83
CA MET A 31 13.75 -4.70 16.94
C MET A 31 13.23 -4.26 18.32
N ALA A 32 12.86 -2.97 18.47
CA ALA A 32 12.24 -2.48 19.70
C ALA A 32 10.86 -3.09 19.97
N ALA A 33 10.07 -3.34 18.91
CA ALA A 33 8.78 -4.01 19.02
C ALA A 33 8.93 -5.51 19.35
N GLU A 34 9.83 -6.22 18.67
CA GLU A 34 10.09 -7.65 18.90
C GLU A 34 10.65 -7.89 20.31
N SER A 35 11.62 -7.09 20.76
CA SER A 35 12.17 -7.19 22.13
C SER A 35 11.14 -6.88 23.22
N ASN A 36 10.16 -5.99 22.95
CA ASN A 36 9.05 -5.75 23.88
C ASN A 36 8.12 -6.96 23.97
N LEU A 37 7.84 -7.63 22.85
CA LEU A 37 7.02 -8.84 22.82
C LEU A 37 7.71 -10.03 23.51
N GLU A 38 9.02 -10.20 23.31
CA GLU A 38 9.83 -11.26 23.93
C GLU A 38 9.95 -11.09 25.45
N SER A 39 9.98 -9.85 25.94
CA SER A 39 9.99 -9.53 27.38
C SER A 39 8.59 -9.57 28.03
N GLY A 40 7.57 -10.07 27.31
CA GLY A 40 6.19 -10.22 27.80
C GLY A 40 5.33 -8.97 27.70
N GLY A 41 5.83 -7.91 27.06
CA GLY A 41 5.09 -6.70 26.74
C GLY A 41 4.14 -6.88 25.55
N SER A 42 3.32 -5.85 25.30
CA SER A 42 2.33 -5.85 24.21
C SER A 42 2.62 -4.81 23.13
N ALA A 43 3.65 -3.97 23.30
CA ALA A 43 4.02 -2.98 22.30
C ALA A 43 4.60 -3.72 21.08
N GLY A 44 4.06 -3.43 19.90
CA GLY A 44 4.40 -4.13 18.67
C GLY A 44 3.35 -5.15 18.20
N LYS A 45 2.37 -5.53 19.04
CA LYS A 45 1.23 -6.33 18.58
C LYS A 45 0.46 -5.57 17.50
N GLY A 46 0.36 -6.16 16.31
CA GLY A 46 -0.37 -5.56 15.18
C GLY A 46 0.40 -4.50 14.39
N LEU A 47 1.71 -4.31 14.61
CA LEU A 47 2.51 -3.32 13.87
C LEU A 47 2.47 -3.53 12.35
N ASN A 48 2.63 -4.79 11.89
CA ASN A 48 2.55 -5.13 10.46
C ASN A 48 1.18 -4.84 9.86
N THR A 49 0.13 -5.08 10.63
CA THR A 49 -1.24 -4.69 10.26
C THR A 49 -1.33 -3.18 10.12
N GLY A 50 -0.84 -2.42 11.11
CA GLY A 50 -0.80 -0.95 11.04
C GLY A 50 -0.09 -0.41 9.79
N ILE A 51 1.07 -0.97 9.44
CA ILE A 51 1.83 -0.60 8.23
C ILE A 51 0.99 -0.84 6.96
N LEU A 52 0.35 -2.02 6.85
CA LEU A 52 -0.52 -2.34 5.72
C LEU A 52 -1.70 -1.37 5.59
N TYR A 53 -2.34 -1.00 6.70
CA TYR A 53 -3.42 -0.01 6.69
C TYR A 53 -2.93 1.38 6.26
N LEU A 54 -1.80 1.84 6.79
CA LEU A 54 -1.20 3.13 6.43
C LEU A 54 -0.81 3.18 4.94
N LEU A 55 -0.32 2.08 4.38
CA LEU A 55 -0.02 1.97 2.95
C LEU A 55 -1.27 1.91 2.08
N ALA A 56 -2.33 1.21 2.50
CA ALA A 56 -3.54 1.05 1.71
C ALA A 56 -4.36 2.34 1.56
N ILE A 57 -4.41 3.16 2.62
CA ILE A 57 -5.21 4.39 2.69
C ILE A 57 -4.94 5.36 1.52
N PRO A 58 -3.70 5.78 1.20
CA PRO A 58 -3.46 6.74 0.11
C PRO A 58 -3.93 6.24 -1.25
N TYR A 59 -3.80 4.94 -1.54
CA TYR A 59 -4.29 4.37 -2.80
C TYR A 59 -5.81 4.37 -2.88
N LEU A 60 -6.50 4.03 -1.79
CA LEU A 60 -7.96 4.08 -1.71
C LEU A 60 -8.48 5.51 -1.86
N MET A 61 -7.82 6.48 -1.22
CA MET A 61 -8.17 7.90 -1.37
C MET A 61 -8.08 8.35 -2.82
N VAL A 62 -6.96 8.07 -3.50
CA VAL A 62 -6.77 8.44 -4.91
C VAL A 62 -7.83 7.78 -5.80
N PHE A 63 -8.13 6.50 -5.58
CA PHE A 63 -9.15 5.78 -6.34
C PHE A 63 -10.53 6.42 -6.20
N VAL A 64 -10.95 6.75 -4.97
CA VAL A 64 -12.25 7.41 -4.71
C VAL A 64 -12.30 8.79 -5.35
N LEU A 65 -11.25 9.60 -5.20
CA LEU A 65 -11.17 10.92 -5.82
C LEU A 65 -11.25 10.83 -7.35
N ALA A 66 -10.55 9.88 -7.96
CA ALA A 66 -10.60 9.65 -9.41
C ALA A 66 -12.01 9.27 -9.88
N MET A 67 -12.73 8.41 -9.14
CA MET A 67 -14.12 8.05 -9.47
C MET A 67 -15.05 9.25 -9.38
N ILE A 68 -14.95 10.05 -8.31
CA ILE A 68 -15.76 11.26 -8.11
C ILE A 68 -15.49 12.25 -9.24
N TRP A 69 -14.22 12.50 -9.57
CA TRP A 69 -13.83 13.42 -10.63
C TRP A 69 -14.33 12.99 -12.01
N ARG A 70 -14.24 11.70 -12.35
CA ARG A 70 -14.78 11.16 -13.61
C ARG A 70 -16.30 11.31 -13.69
N LYS A 71 -17.00 11.04 -12.59
CA LYS A 71 -18.47 11.20 -12.51
C LYS A 71 -18.88 12.68 -12.61
N HIS A 72 -18.11 13.59 -12.03
CA HIS A 72 -18.33 15.02 -12.13
C HIS A 72 -18.12 15.52 -13.57
N ARG A 73 -16.99 15.16 -14.20
CA ARG A 73 -16.69 15.54 -15.59
C ARG A 73 -17.75 15.03 -16.58
N SER A 74 -18.21 13.79 -16.43
CA SER A 74 -19.25 13.24 -17.31
C SER A 74 -20.62 13.91 -17.15
N ARG A 75 -20.93 14.45 -15.97
CA ARG A 75 -22.13 15.28 -15.75
C ARG A 75 -22.02 16.65 -16.40
N LEU A 76 -20.86 17.31 -16.26
CA LEU A 76 -20.60 18.60 -16.91
C LEU A 76 -20.63 18.51 -18.44
N ALA A 77 -20.17 17.40 -19.02
CA ALA A 77 -20.20 17.20 -20.47
C ALA A 77 -21.59 16.88 -21.03
N LYS A 78 -22.60 16.65 -20.17
CA LYS A 78 -23.97 16.27 -20.57
C LYS A 78 -24.99 17.40 -20.34
N ASN A 79 -24.58 18.50 -19.72
CA ASN A 79 -25.35 19.75 -19.58
C ASN A 79 -24.81 20.78 -20.56
#